data_AF-A0AAN9A6T1-F1
#
_entry.id   AF-A0AAN9A6T1-F1
#
_cell.length_a   1.000
_cell.length_b   1.000
_cell.length_c   1.000
_cell.angle_alpha   90.00
_cell.angle_beta   90.00
_cell.angle_gamma   90.00
#
_symmetry.space_group_name_H-M   'P 1'
#
loop_
_entity.id
_entity.type
_entity.pdbx_description
1 polymer ?
#
loop_
_entity_poly.entity_id
_entity_poly.type
_entity_poly.pdbx_seq_one_letter_code
_entity_poly.pdbx_strand_id
1 'polypeptide(L)'
;VSKGPELKEPATVECGELEARISKTESEQIKYALQKGLLQRTVDQGTKEGRTSSSIGGAEGHSATTDSTELLAMRKFDTIHLTINLESGALLPLALRGRLKHGRHFTFKSVLDSGAITFVSPTVDGSFVDTSCPYASRGPWLQIFISDDFLPTLVEDLADLADPDEVRVPVTYRWPDKKLYITITAEDA
;
A
#
# COMPACT_ATOMS: atom_id res chain seq x y z
N VAL A 1 15.01 -43.56 45.21
CA VAL A 1 13.87 -42.61 45.10
C VAL A 1 14.40 -41.36 44.44
N SER A 2 13.99 -41.18 43.19
CA SER A 2 14.33 -40.06 42.31
C SER A 2 13.35 -38.91 42.52
N LYS A 3 13.80 -37.66 42.32
CA LYS A 3 13.15 -36.66 41.44
C LYS A 3 13.93 -35.35 41.46
N GLY A 4 14.41 -34.93 40.27
CA GLY A 4 14.87 -33.57 40.03
C GLY A 4 13.69 -32.60 39.80
N PRO A 5 13.92 -31.29 39.82
CA PRO A 5 12.87 -30.30 39.62
C PRO A 5 12.48 -30.19 38.14
N GLU A 6 11.17 -30.15 37.94
CA GLU A 6 10.43 -30.13 36.69
C GLU A 6 10.60 -28.78 35.98
N LEU A 7 11.03 -28.82 34.71
CA LEU A 7 11.08 -27.67 33.82
C LEU A 7 9.64 -27.32 33.41
N LYS A 8 9.21 -26.08 33.71
CA LYS A 8 7.90 -25.57 33.33
C LYS A 8 7.94 -25.13 31.86
N GLU A 9 7.14 -25.77 31.02
CA GLU A 9 6.99 -25.45 29.60
C GLU A 9 6.48 -24.01 29.38
N PRO A 10 6.88 -23.32 28.30
CA PRO A 10 6.34 -22.01 27.97
C PRO A 10 4.91 -22.14 27.43
N ALA A 11 4.01 -21.33 27.97
CA ALA A 11 2.62 -21.25 27.53
C ALA A 11 2.54 -20.87 26.04
N THR A 12 1.96 -21.76 25.24
CA THR A 12 1.54 -21.49 23.86
C THR A 12 0.37 -20.51 23.91
N VAL A 13 0.57 -19.28 23.41
CA VAL A 13 -0.50 -18.31 23.23
C VAL A 13 -1.16 -18.64 21.89
N GLU A 14 -2.27 -19.37 21.95
CA GLU A 14 -3.14 -19.61 20.80
C GLU A 14 -3.93 -18.32 20.55
N CYS A 15 -3.48 -17.51 19.58
CA CYS A 15 -4.27 -16.39 19.06
C CYS A 15 -5.47 -16.98 18.33
N GLY A 16 -6.60 -17.08 19.04
CA GLY A 16 -7.87 -17.54 18.49
C GLY A 16 -8.22 -16.74 17.24
N GLU A 17 -8.37 -17.45 16.13
CA GLU A 17 -8.96 -16.97 14.89
C GLU A 17 -10.39 -16.49 15.23
N LEU A 18 -10.55 -15.18 15.35
CA LEU A 18 -11.86 -14.57 15.58
C LEU A 18 -12.61 -14.57 14.25
N GLU A 19 -13.02 -15.76 13.81
CA GLU A 19 -13.93 -15.88 12.68
C GLU A 19 -15.19 -15.08 13.01
N ALA A 20 -15.47 -14.07 12.20
CA ALA A 20 -16.73 -13.36 12.25
C ALA A 20 -17.85 -14.35 11.88
N ARG A 21 -18.43 -15.00 12.90
CA ARG A 21 -19.54 -15.94 12.75
C ARG A 21 -20.82 -15.16 12.50
N ILE A 22 -20.94 -14.61 11.29
CA ILE A 22 -22.18 -14.01 10.82
C ILE A 22 -23.26 -15.11 10.83
N SER A 23 -24.35 -14.89 11.54
CA SER A 23 -25.46 -15.84 11.57
C SER A 23 -26.05 -16.00 10.16
N LYS A 24 -26.62 -17.17 9.83
CA LYS A 24 -27.30 -17.38 8.54
C LYS A 24 -28.36 -16.30 8.26
N THR A 25 -29.06 -15.85 9.30
CA THR A 25 -30.04 -14.76 9.22
C THR A 25 -29.40 -13.41 8.91
N GLU A 26 -28.27 -13.07 9.53
CA GLU A 26 -27.53 -11.84 9.19
C GLU A 26 -26.99 -11.89 7.76
N SER A 27 -26.47 -13.04 7.33
CA SER A 27 -25.97 -13.21 5.96
C SER A 27 -27.10 -13.03 4.93
N GLU A 28 -28.31 -13.53 5.21
CA GLU A 28 -29.48 -13.32 4.36
C GLU A 28 -29.95 -11.87 4.34
N GLN A 29 -29.93 -11.17 5.49
CA GLN A 29 -30.28 -9.76 5.58
C GLN A 29 -29.28 -8.88 4.81
N ILE A 30 -27.98 -9.15 4.95
CA ILE A 30 -26.92 -8.47 4.20
C ILE A 30 -27.10 -8.71 2.71
N LYS A 31 -27.34 -9.96 2.28
CA LYS A 31 -27.58 -10.31 0.88
C LYS A 31 -28.82 -9.58 0.32
N TYR A 32 -29.92 -9.56 1.06
CA TYR A 32 -31.15 -8.88 0.66
C TYR A 32 -30.95 -7.37 0.51
N ALA A 33 -30.27 -6.74 1.47
CA ALA A 33 -29.99 -5.30 1.45
C ALA A 33 -29.10 -4.91 0.26
N LEU A 34 -28.05 -5.68 -0.01
CA LEU A 34 -27.16 -5.46 -1.16
C LEU A 34 -27.89 -5.64 -2.50
N GLN A 35 -28.72 -6.68 -2.62
CA GLN A 35 -29.50 -6.92 -3.82
C GLN A 35 -30.51 -5.80 -4.07
N LYS A 36 -31.18 -5.31 -3.02
CA LYS A 36 -32.07 -4.14 -3.08
C LYS A 36 -31.32 -2.88 -3.50
N GLY A 37 -30.14 -2.62 -2.91
CA GLY A 37 -29.31 -1.46 -3.25
C GLY A 37 -28.81 -1.47 -4.70
N LEU A 38 -28.54 -2.66 -5.26
CA LEU A 38 -28.16 -2.81 -6.68
C LEU A 38 -29.34 -2.54 -7.61
N LEU A 39 -30.52 -3.08 -7.30
CA LEU A 39 -31.75 -2.92 -8.10
C LEU A 39 -32.28 -1.48 -8.09
N GLN A 40 -32.05 -0.74 -6.99
CA GLN A 40 -32.45 0.67 -6.90
C GLN A 40 -31.63 1.58 -7.82
N ARG A 41 -30.40 1.17 -8.19
CA ARG A 41 -29.50 1.98 -9.03
C ARG A 41 -29.75 1.85 -10.54
N THR A 42 -30.60 0.91 -10.97
CA THR A 42 -30.99 0.73 -12.37
C THR A 42 -32.30 1.42 -12.76
N VAL A 43 -32.94 2.16 -11.84
CA VAL A 43 -34.20 2.88 -12.11
C VAL A 43 -34.10 4.32 -11.62
N ASP A 44 -33.12 5.05 -12.13
CA ASP A 44 -33.15 6.53 -12.15
C ASP A 44 -32.63 7.03 -13.50
N GLN A 45 -33.34 6.64 -14.55
CA GLN A 45 -33.40 7.42 -15.77
C GLN A 45 -34.73 7.19 -16.48
N GLY A 46 -35.60 8.21 -16.41
CA GLY A 46 -36.77 8.31 -17.28
C GLY A 46 -38.01 8.81 -16.55
N THR A 47 -38.31 10.11 -16.69
CA THR A 47 -39.53 10.60 -17.36
C THR A 47 -39.50 12.14 -17.38
N LYS A 48 -39.29 12.73 -18.56
CA LYS A 48 -40.13 13.82 -19.14
C LYS A 48 -39.62 14.23 -20.53
N GLU A 49 -40.30 13.66 -21.53
CA GLU A 49 -40.72 14.17 -22.84
C GLU A 49 -39.91 15.26 -23.57
N GLY A 50 -39.50 14.93 -24.82
CA GLY A 50 -39.09 15.89 -25.84
C GLY A 50 -38.60 15.23 -27.14
N ARG A 51 -39.42 15.29 -28.20
CA ARG A 51 -39.20 14.77 -29.56
C ARG A 51 -37.81 15.10 -30.14
N THR A 52 -37.16 14.16 -30.84
CA THR A 52 -36.94 14.16 -32.31
C THR A 52 -35.88 13.11 -32.73
N SER A 53 -36.01 12.67 -33.97
CA SER A 53 -35.35 11.57 -34.69
C SER A 53 -33.83 11.68 -34.90
N SER A 54 -33.12 10.55 -34.81
CA SER A 54 -32.35 9.94 -35.94
C SER A 54 -31.45 8.80 -35.47
N SER A 55 -31.38 7.75 -36.28
CA SER A 55 -30.41 6.66 -36.22
C SER A 55 -28.97 7.16 -36.11
N ILE A 56 -28.12 6.41 -35.39
CA ILE A 56 -26.93 5.70 -35.89
C ILE A 56 -26.26 5.02 -34.69
N GLY A 57 -25.78 3.80 -34.89
CA GLY A 57 -25.29 2.92 -33.84
C GLY A 57 -23.94 3.32 -33.21
N GLY A 58 -23.63 2.61 -32.14
CA GLY A 58 -22.34 2.67 -31.44
C GLY A 58 -22.42 1.80 -30.19
N ALA A 59 -22.07 0.52 -30.34
CA ALA A 59 -21.84 -0.36 -29.21
C ALA A 59 -20.53 0.06 -28.53
N GLU A 60 -20.64 0.86 -27.47
CA GLU A 60 -19.53 1.14 -26.55
C GLU A 60 -19.90 0.61 -25.18
N GLY A 61 -19.74 -0.70 -25.01
CA GLY A 61 -19.60 -1.30 -23.69
C GLY A 61 -18.25 -0.86 -23.13
N HIS A 62 -18.22 0.30 -22.47
CA HIS A 62 -17.08 0.69 -21.65
C HIS A 62 -16.89 -0.40 -20.57
N SER A 63 -15.74 -1.06 -20.66
CA SER A 63 -15.27 -2.16 -19.82
C SER A 63 -15.07 -1.70 -18.38
N ALA A 64 -16.17 -1.54 -17.63
CA ALA A 64 -16.13 -1.23 -16.20
C ALA A 64 -15.70 -2.44 -15.33
N THR A 65 -15.49 -3.61 -15.94
CA THR A 65 -15.19 -4.86 -15.24
C THR A 65 -13.70 -5.15 -15.12
N THR A 66 -12.84 -4.58 -15.98
CA THR A 66 -11.39 -4.86 -15.98
C THR A 66 -10.60 -3.96 -15.03
N ASP A 67 -10.98 -2.69 -14.87
CA ASP A 67 -10.29 -1.76 -13.97
C ASP A 67 -10.42 -2.16 -12.48
N SER A 68 -11.53 -2.82 -12.13
CA SER A 68 -11.77 -3.26 -10.75
C SER A 68 -10.87 -4.42 -10.32
N THR A 69 -10.43 -5.26 -11.27
CA THR A 69 -9.61 -6.43 -10.96
C THR A 69 -8.13 -6.11 -10.75
N GLU A 70 -7.58 -5.08 -11.40
CA GLU A 70 -6.17 -4.69 -11.21
C GLU A 70 -5.92 -4.00 -9.86
N LEU A 71 -6.92 -3.29 -9.32
CA LEU A 71 -6.85 -2.68 -7.98
C LEU A 71 -6.76 -3.72 -6.84
N LEU A 72 -7.19 -4.96 -7.11
CA LEU A 72 -7.20 -6.05 -6.13
C LEU A 72 -5.99 -6.98 -6.27
N ALA A 73 -5.37 -7.03 -7.45
CA ALA A 73 -4.23 -7.90 -7.71
C ALA A 73 -2.96 -7.36 -7.05
N MET A 74 -2.40 -8.13 -6.12
CA MET A 74 -1.10 -7.83 -5.52
C MET A 74 0.02 -8.30 -6.44
N ARG A 75 0.96 -7.41 -6.76
CA ARG A 75 2.23 -7.73 -7.43
C ARG A 75 3.35 -7.68 -6.42
N LYS A 76 4.18 -8.72 -6.37
CA LYS A 76 5.38 -8.80 -5.51
C LYS A 76 6.63 -8.46 -6.32
N PHE A 77 7.62 -7.87 -5.68
CA PHE A 77 8.89 -7.51 -6.33
C PHE A 77 10.06 -8.04 -5.53
N ASP A 78 11.08 -8.53 -6.24
CA ASP A 78 12.34 -8.92 -5.62
C ASP A 78 13.26 -7.72 -5.41
N THR A 79 13.23 -6.75 -6.33
CA THR A 79 14.11 -5.59 -6.38
C THR A 79 13.30 -4.35 -6.70
N ILE A 80 13.58 -3.25 -6.00
CA ILE A 80 12.95 -1.94 -6.24
C ILE A 80 14.02 -0.88 -6.50
N HIS A 81 13.78 -0.06 -7.51
CA HIS A 81 14.52 1.17 -7.75
C HIS A 81 13.52 2.33 -7.78
N LEU A 82 13.61 3.21 -6.77
CA LEU A 82 12.81 4.42 -6.70
C LEU A 82 13.57 5.59 -7.33
N THR A 83 12.86 6.39 -8.10
CA THR A 83 13.33 7.71 -8.56
C THR A 83 12.46 8.76 -7.92
N ILE A 84 13.08 9.70 -7.20
CA ILE A 84 12.39 10.72 -6.40
C ILE A 84 13.04 12.06 -6.74
N ASN A 85 12.23 13.11 -6.91
CA ASN A 85 12.77 14.46 -7.09
C ASN A 85 13.47 14.96 -5.80
N LEU A 86 14.30 16.00 -5.92
CA LEU A 86 15.05 16.52 -4.78
C LEU A 86 14.17 16.98 -3.62
N GLU A 87 13.06 17.68 -3.90
CA GLU A 87 12.14 18.18 -2.87
C GLU A 87 11.52 17.04 -2.04
N SER A 88 11.01 16.00 -2.71
CA SER A 88 10.46 14.82 -2.01
C SER A 88 11.57 14.00 -1.35
N GLY A 89 12.75 13.94 -1.97
CA GLY A 89 13.95 13.30 -1.41
C GLY A 89 14.37 13.91 -0.07
N ALA A 90 14.27 15.24 0.05
CA ALA A 90 14.59 15.95 1.29
C ALA A 90 13.67 15.58 2.48
N LEU A 91 12.50 14.97 2.20
CA LEU A 91 11.60 14.48 3.23
C LEU A 91 11.95 13.06 3.71
N LEU A 92 12.82 12.31 3.04
CA LEU A 92 13.20 10.96 3.44
C LEU A 92 13.77 10.90 4.88
N PRO A 93 14.69 11.79 5.30
CA PRO A 93 15.19 11.81 6.67
C PRO A 93 14.06 11.99 7.71
N LEU A 94 13.11 12.87 7.42
CA LEU A 94 11.95 13.11 8.27
C LEU A 94 11.01 11.90 8.29
N ALA A 95 10.75 11.28 7.14
CA ALA A 95 9.93 10.07 7.04
C ALA A 95 10.53 8.94 7.89
N LEU A 96 11.84 8.72 7.79
CA LEU A 96 12.53 7.65 8.50
C LEU A 96 12.62 7.92 10.01
N ARG A 97 13.15 9.09 10.42
CA ARG A 97 13.35 9.43 11.84
C ARG A 97 12.07 9.82 12.56
N GLY A 98 11.20 10.57 11.89
CA GLY A 98 9.99 11.15 12.47
C GLY A 98 8.77 10.25 12.39
N ARG A 99 8.75 9.26 11.49
CA ARG A 99 7.63 8.30 11.36
C ARG A 99 8.04 6.86 11.59
N LEU A 100 8.91 6.30 10.75
CA LEU A 100 9.21 4.86 10.79
C LEU A 100 9.85 4.45 12.13
N LYS A 101 10.78 5.26 12.66
CA LYS A 101 11.39 5.03 13.98
C LYS A 101 10.36 5.02 15.12
N HIS A 102 9.21 5.64 14.93
CA HIS A 102 8.11 5.70 15.89
C HIS A 102 6.99 4.69 15.59
N GLY A 103 7.25 3.70 14.72
CA GLY A 103 6.28 2.66 14.41
C GLY A 103 5.13 3.12 13.52
N ARG A 104 5.34 4.17 12.71
CA ARG A 104 4.35 4.75 11.80
C ARG A 104 4.79 4.59 10.36
N HIS A 105 3.85 4.59 9.43
CA HIS A 105 4.15 4.66 8.00
C HIS A 105 4.35 6.10 7.52
N PHE A 106 4.95 6.24 6.34
CA PHE A 106 5.01 7.49 5.60
C PHE A 106 4.72 7.25 4.11
N THR A 107 3.89 8.09 3.50
CA THR A 107 3.45 7.93 2.11
C THR A 107 3.83 9.14 1.27
N PHE A 108 4.55 8.90 0.19
CA PHE A 108 4.67 9.82 -0.94
C PHE A 108 3.52 9.55 -1.91
N LYS A 109 2.78 10.59 -2.26
CA LYS A 109 1.76 10.54 -3.30
C LYS A 109 2.27 11.34 -4.50
N SER A 110 2.21 10.75 -5.67
CA SER A 110 2.53 11.44 -6.92
C SER A 110 1.53 12.58 -7.16
N VAL A 111 2.06 13.69 -7.67
CA VAL A 111 1.25 14.82 -8.14
C VAL A 111 0.91 14.70 -9.63
N LEU A 112 1.65 13.87 -10.37
CA LEU A 112 1.51 13.71 -11.81
C LEU A 112 0.53 12.60 -12.19
N ASP A 113 0.40 11.59 -11.34
CA ASP A 113 -0.43 10.41 -11.58
C ASP A 113 -1.11 9.91 -10.29
N SER A 114 -1.73 8.72 -10.36
CA SER A 114 -2.37 8.06 -9.22
C SER A 114 -1.38 7.25 -8.35
N GLY A 115 -0.08 7.35 -8.61
CA GLY A 115 0.98 6.64 -7.93
C GLY A 115 1.12 7.01 -6.46
N ALA A 116 1.40 6.02 -5.62
CA ALA A 116 1.78 6.24 -4.23
C ALA A 116 2.84 5.24 -3.78
N ILE A 117 3.79 5.69 -2.96
CA ILE A 117 4.82 4.87 -2.34
C ILE A 117 4.69 5.02 -0.84
N THR A 118 4.56 3.92 -0.11
CA THR A 118 4.47 3.92 1.36
C THR A 118 5.60 3.12 1.97
N PHE A 119 6.40 3.77 2.80
CA PHE A 119 7.36 3.12 3.68
C PHE A 119 6.64 2.68 4.95
N VAL A 120 6.82 1.42 5.33
CA VAL A 120 6.08 0.74 6.39
C VAL A 120 7.05 0.20 7.43
N SER A 121 6.82 0.51 8.71
CA SER A 121 7.54 -0.08 9.84
C SER A 121 6.87 -1.37 10.34
N PRO A 122 7.57 -2.25 11.10
CA PRO A 122 7.04 -3.55 11.51
C PRO A 122 5.75 -3.50 12.35
N THR A 123 5.51 -2.40 13.04
CA THR A 123 4.35 -2.20 13.92
C THR A 123 3.09 -1.69 13.20
N VAL A 124 3.16 -1.43 11.90
CA VAL A 124 2.02 -0.93 11.13
C VAL A 124 1.14 -2.09 10.71
N ASP A 125 -0.04 -2.20 11.33
CA ASP A 125 -1.05 -3.18 10.96
C ASP A 125 -1.71 -2.85 9.61
N GLY A 126 -2.22 -3.89 8.93
CA GLY A 126 -2.95 -3.74 7.68
C GLY A 126 -2.07 -3.44 6.45
N SER A 127 -0.74 -3.46 6.60
CA SER A 127 0.17 -3.52 5.46
C SER A 127 -0.01 -4.84 4.71
N PHE A 128 0.35 -4.85 3.44
CA PHE A 128 0.37 -6.06 2.63
C PHE A 128 1.80 -6.50 2.26
N VAL A 129 2.77 -5.92 2.97
CA VAL A 129 4.20 -6.25 2.93
C VAL A 129 4.67 -6.63 4.33
N ASP A 130 5.64 -7.52 4.38
CA ASP A 130 6.24 -8.06 5.59
C ASP A 130 7.70 -8.46 5.35
N THR A 131 8.36 -9.07 6.33
CA THR A 131 9.75 -9.52 6.22
C THR A 131 9.99 -10.55 5.09
N SER A 132 8.99 -11.37 4.75
CA SER A 132 9.09 -12.37 3.69
C SER A 132 8.84 -11.79 2.29
N CYS A 133 8.01 -10.76 2.21
CA CYS A 133 7.67 -10.05 1.00
C CYS A 133 7.74 -8.54 1.26
N PRO A 134 8.94 -7.95 1.25
CA PRO A 134 9.12 -6.57 1.67
C PRO A 134 8.63 -5.56 0.65
N TYR A 135 8.50 -5.96 -0.62
CA TYR A 135 8.13 -5.07 -1.72
C TYR A 135 6.93 -5.63 -2.47
N ALA A 136 5.82 -4.89 -2.45
CA ALA A 136 4.64 -5.26 -3.20
C ALA A 136 3.83 -4.03 -3.60
N SER A 137 3.02 -4.15 -4.64
CA SER A 137 2.04 -3.14 -5.02
C SER A 137 0.64 -3.73 -5.18
N ARG A 138 -0.36 -2.88 -5.02
CA ARG A 138 -1.76 -3.11 -5.44
C ARG A 138 -2.17 -1.95 -6.33
N GLY A 139 -2.40 -2.22 -7.62
CA GLY A 139 -2.51 -1.17 -8.63
C GLY A 139 -1.30 -0.20 -8.58
N PRO A 140 -1.52 1.13 -8.55
CA PRO A 140 -0.45 2.15 -8.54
C PRO A 140 0.15 2.41 -7.14
N TRP A 141 -0.28 1.68 -6.11
CA TRP A 141 0.20 1.86 -4.73
C TRP A 141 1.27 0.81 -4.37
N LEU A 142 2.51 1.26 -4.22
CA LEU A 142 3.65 0.48 -3.75
C LEU A 142 3.80 0.60 -2.22
N GLN A 143 4.00 -0.53 -1.53
CA GLN A 143 4.45 -0.58 -0.15
C GLN A 143 5.86 -1.17 -0.06
N ILE A 144 6.67 -0.61 0.84
CA ILE A 144 8.04 -1.01 1.10
C ILE A 144 8.19 -1.20 2.60
N PHE A 145 8.38 -2.46 3.01
CA PHE A 145 8.66 -2.83 4.39
C PHE A 145 10.11 -2.51 4.74
N ILE A 146 10.29 -1.75 5.82
CA ILE A 146 11.60 -1.44 6.39
C ILE A 146 11.70 -2.09 7.76
N SER A 147 12.61 -3.04 7.91
CA SER A 147 12.83 -3.75 9.16
C SER A 147 13.61 -2.91 10.18
N ASP A 148 13.47 -3.23 11.47
CA ASP A 148 14.11 -2.48 12.56
C ASP A 148 15.65 -2.54 12.52
N ASP A 149 16.22 -3.61 11.96
CA ASP A 149 17.66 -3.75 11.73
C ASP A 149 18.16 -2.91 10.56
N PHE A 150 17.31 -2.62 9.57
CA PHE A 150 17.69 -1.89 8.37
C PHE A 150 17.44 -0.37 8.50
N LEU A 151 16.43 0.03 9.27
CA LEU A 151 16.07 1.43 9.46
C LEU A 151 17.24 2.33 9.91
N PRO A 152 18.10 1.94 10.87
CA PRO A 152 19.23 2.77 11.30
C PRO A 152 20.19 3.08 10.14
N THR A 153 20.50 2.09 9.30
CA THR A 153 21.35 2.27 8.12
C THR A 153 20.72 3.25 7.13
N LEU A 154 19.43 3.12 6.83
CA LEU A 154 18.73 4.08 5.97
C LEU A 154 18.75 5.51 6.52
N VAL A 155 18.58 5.66 7.84
CA VAL A 155 18.58 6.96 8.52
C VAL A 155 19.93 7.67 8.44
N GLU A 156 21.02 6.90 8.52
CA GLU A 156 22.40 7.38 8.43
C GLU A 156 22.76 7.71 6.98
N ASP A 157 22.55 6.76 6.07
CA ASP A 157 22.96 6.89 4.66
C ASP A 157 22.26 8.02 3.93
N LEU A 158 21.01 8.33 4.31
CA LEU A 158 20.20 9.40 3.68
C LEU A 158 20.24 10.71 4.47
N ALA A 159 21.09 10.83 5.50
CA ALA A 159 21.10 11.99 6.39
C ALA A 159 21.45 13.31 5.71
N ASP A 160 22.27 13.25 4.66
CA ASP A 160 22.68 14.37 3.81
C ASP A 160 21.50 15.03 3.08
N LEU A 161 20.45 14.27 2.74
CA LEU A 161 19.23 14.81 2.12
C LEU A 161 18.48 15.81 3.01
N ALA A 162 18.81 15.93 4.29
CA ALA A 162 18.20 16.92 5.17
C ALA A 162 18.58 18.36 4.81
N ASP A 163 19.66 18.55 4.05
CA ASP A 163 20.09 19.83 3.50
C ASP A 163 20.13 19.75 1.96
N PRO A 164 19.00 20.01 1.27
CA PRO A 164 18.89 19.82 -0.17
C PRO A 164 19.82 20.73 -0.99
N ASP A 165 20.28 21.86 -0.44
CA ASP A 165 21.18 22.78 -1.14
C ASP A 165 22.60 22.20 -1.30
N GLU A 166 22.97 21.24 -0.45
CA GLU A 166 24.28 20.57 -0.51
C GLU A 166 24.26 19.29 -1.39
N VAL A 167 23.07 18.82 -1.79
CA VAL A 167 22.91 17.57 -2.53
C VAL A 167 23.17 17.78 -4.03
N ARG A 168 24.17 17.07 -4.56
CA ARG A 168 24.48 17.06 -5.99
C ARG A 168 23.72 15.95 -6.71
N VAL A 169 22.68 16.34 -7.47
CA VAL A 169 21.87 15.40 -8.26
C VAL A 169 22.45 15.17 -9.67
N PRO A 170 22.26 13.97 -10.29
CA PRO A 170 21.60 12.81 -9.69
C PRO A 170 22.53 12.08 -8.71
N VAL A 171 21.99 11.67 -7.57
CA VAL A 171 22.67 10.82 -6.59
C VAL A 171 21.88 9.54 -6.39
N THR A 172 22.58 8.41 -6.27
CA THR A 172 21.94 7.09 -6.09
C THR A 172 22.47 6.40 -4.86
N TYR A 173 21.57 6.15 -3.91
CA TYR A 173 21.80 5.34 -2.72
C TYR A 173 21.46 3.89 -3.03
N ARG A 174 22.30 2.96 -2.57
CA ARG A 174 22.27 1.56 -2.98
C ARG A 174 22.39 0.66 -1.77
N TRP A 175 21.43 -0.24 -1.61
CA TRP A 175 21.49 -1.33 -0.62
C TRP A 175 21.32 -2.68 -1.34
N PRO A 176 22.39 -3.20 -1.98
CA PRO A 176 22.31 -4.42 -2.79
C PRO A 176 21.78 -5.64 -2.03
N ASP A 177 22.17 -5.79 -0.75
CA ASP A 177 21.73 -6.90 0.10
C ASP A 177 20.23 -6.86 0.40
N LYS A 178 19.64 -5.65 0.36
CA LYS A 178 18.20 -5.44 0.49
C LYS A 178 17.53 -5.31 -0.89
N LYS A 179 18.27 -5.34 -1.99
CA LYS A 179 17.76 -5.12 -3.36
C LYS A 179 16.94 -3.82 -3.49
N LEU A 180 17.37 -2.77 -2.78
CA LEU A 180 16.73 -1.46 -2.78
C LEU A 180 17.71 -0.41 -3.32
N TYR A 181 17.19 0.44 -4.21
CA TYR A 181 17.92 1.57 -4.79
C TYR A 181 17.03 2.81 -4.75
N ILE A 182 17.59 3.96 -4.37
CA ILE A 182 16.89 5.24 -4.40
C ILE A 182 17.76 6.23 -5.16
N THR A 183 17.26 6.76 -6.26
CA THR A 183 17.90 7.84 -7.02
C THR A 183 17.16 9.14 -6.77
N ILE A 184 17.89 10.16 -6.34
CA ILE A 184 17.40 11.52 -6.23
C ILE A 184 17.79 12.26 -7.50
N THR A 185 16.81 12.86 -8.18
CA THR A 185 17.00 13.62 -9.42
C THR A 185 16.62 15.09 -9.23
N ALA A 186 17.03 15.93 -10.18
CA ALA A 186 16.46 17.26 -10.31
C ALA A 186 14.94 17.15 -10.57
N GLU A 187 14.22 18.23 -10.29
CA GLU A 187 12.85 18.36 -10.77
C GLU A 187 12.88 18.52 -12.30
N ASP A 188 12.04 17.76 -13.00
CA ASP A 188 11.87 17.95 -14.44
C ASP A 188 11.12 19.27 -14.65
N ALA A 189 11.80 20.24 -15.27
CA ALA A 189 11.27 21.57 -15.59
C ALA A 189 10.25 21.56 -16.75
#